data_AF-A0A368GBU4-F1
#
_entry.id   AF-A0A368GBU4-F1
#
_cell.length_a   1.000
_cell.length_b   1.000
_cell.length_c   1.000
_cell.angle_alpha   90.00
_cell.angle_beta   90.00
_cell.angle_gamma   90.00
#
_symmetry.space_group_name_H-M   'P 1'
#
loop_
_entity.id
_entity.type
_entity.pdbx_description
1 polymer ?
#
loop_
_entity_poly.entity_id
_entity_poly.type
_entity_poly.pdbx_seq_one_letter_code
_entity_poly.pdbx_strand_id
1 'polypeptide(L)'
;METVAEVYGSYRQELEETMEGLRQRGQALGESAPQMIEDTKSQIEPQTQELIEASNVSTPQKVVIEVFAWSSVMVLFANIGLGFGSYILAPIISIFVGKFGATLAAFVAVPLYAHYEIKHSTGSDVSIRFELLSLAILQGVLTGFVINSLYLSATPFAVVTPAIVTVSFAAIANSANGNRVTLLGGSIGAAVGVNFLLGLITGSLTFVYFLLTLTYAGIAAVTMQLVFKHIQGDAKGHVYQNVLSCSFIIAKGMFYILFGSYNQEDVQQDNRSN
;
A
#
# COMPACT_ATOMS: atom_id res chain seq x y z
N MET A 1 -5.73 -31.24 -57.57
CA MET A 1 -4.49 -30.47 -57.37
C MET A 1 -4.65 -28.99 -57.70
N GLU A 2 -5.52 -28.62 -58.65
CA GLU A 2 -5.83 -27.19 -58.96
C GLU A 2 -6.43 -26.42 -57.77
N THR A 3 -7.37 -27.00 -57.02
CA THR A 3 -8.02 -26.30 -55.89
C THR A 3 -7.07 -25.96 -54.73
N VAL A 4 -5.97 -26.72 -54.59
CA VAL A 4 -4.95 -26.45 -53.55
C VAL A 4 -3.97 -25.37 -54.02
N ALA A 5 -3.66 -25.33 -55.32
CA ALA A 5 -2.79 -24.32 -55.90
C ALA A 5 -3.45 -22.93 -55.91
N GLU A 6 -4.76 -22.86 -56.13
CA GLU A 6 -5.53 -21.61 -56.15
C GLU A 6 -5.67 -21.00 -54.74
N VAL A 7 -5.91 -21.83 -53.72
CA VAL A 7 -5.94 -21.40 -52.31
C VAL A 7 -4.55 -20.94 -51.84
N TYR A 8 -3.48 -21.62 -52.26
CA TYR A 8 -2.12 -21.21 -51.92
C TYR A 8 -1.72 -19.89 -52.59
N GLY A 9 -2.19 -19.67 -53.83
CA GLY A 9 -2.02 -18.40 -54.54
C GLY A 9 -2.73 -17.24 -53.84
N SER A 10 -3.99 -17.44 -53.41
CA SER A 10 -4.74 -16.38 -52.72
C SER A 10 -4.15 -16.03 -51.35
N TYR A 11 -3.70 -17.02 -50.57
CA TYR A 11 -3.06 -16.80 -49.27
C TYR A 11 -1.74 -16.04 -49.40
N ARG A 12 -0.95 -16.33 -50.44
CA ARG A 12 0.30 -15.62 -50.69
C ARG A 12 0.04 -14.16 -51.07
N GLN A 13 -0.98 -13.91 -51.87
CA GLN A 13 -1.34 -12.56 -52.30
C GLN A 13 -1.91 -11.72 -51.14
N GLU A 14 -2.75 -12.30 -50.28
CA GLU A 14 -3.20 -11.63 -49.05
C GLU A 14 -2.05 -11.34 -48.08
N LEU A 15 -1.07 -12.24 -47.98
CA LEU A 15 0.12 -12.02 -47.15
C LEU A 15 1.00 -10.91 -47.70
N GLU A 16 1.22 -10.85 -49.02
CA GLU A 16 2.00 -9.79 -49.66
C GLU A 16 1.32 -8.41 -49.49
N GLU A 17 0.00 -8.31 -49.71
CA GLU A 17 -0.75 -7.07 -49.47
C GLU A 17 -0.74 -6.65 -47.99
N THR A 18 -0.88 -7.60 -47.07
CA THR A 18 -0.82 -7.32 -45.62
C THR A 18 0.57 -6.85 -45.21
N MET A 19 1.63 -7.44 -45.78
CA MET A 19 3.02 -7.09 -45.46
C MET A 19 3.39 -5.71 -46.02
N GLU A 20 2.91 -5.36 -47.21
CA GLU A 20 3.06 -4.01 -47.78
C GLU A 20 2.29 -2.96 -46.96
N GLY A 21 1.07 -3.29 -46.52
CA GLY A 21 0.30 -2.44 -45.60
C GLY A 21 1.00 -2.24 -44.25
N LEU A 22 1.62 -3.29 -43.70
CA LEU A 22 2.40 -3.20 -42.46
C LEU A 22 3.67 -2.36 -42.64
N ARG A 23 4.35 -2.50 -43.78
CA ARG A 23 5.56 -1.77 -44.11
C ARG A 23 5.29 -0.28 -44.33
N GLN A 24 4.21 0.07 -45.02
CA GLN A 24 3.78 1.46 -45.17
C GLN A 24 3.39 2.08 -43.82
N ARG A 25 2.67 1.34 -42.96
CA ARG A 25 2.37 1.81 -41.60
C ARG A 25 3.61 1.94 -40.73
N GLY A 26 4.57 1.04 -40.87
CA GLY A 26 5.87 1.11 -40.16
C GLY A 26 6.72 2.30 -40.61
N GLN A 27 6.71 2.65 -41.90
CA GLN A 27 7.38 3.83 -42.42
C GLN A 27 6.68 5.13 -41.98
N ALA A 28 5.34 5.16 -42.06
CA ALA A 28 4.55 6.29 -41.56
C ALA A 28 4.76 6.50 -40.05
N LEU A 29 4.82 5.45 -39.24
CA LEU A 29 5.16 5.52 -37.81
C LEU A 29 6.61 5.92 -37.58
N GLY A 30 7.57 5.51 -38.43
CA GLY A 30 8.97 5.91 -38.33
C GLY A 30 9.19 7.40 -38.61
N GLU A 31 8.46 7.97 -39.59
CA GLU A 31 8.52 9.39 -39.93
C GLU A 31 7.70 10.27 -38.97
N SER A 32 6.56 9.76 -38.48
CA SER A 32 5.70 10.50 -37.53
C SER A 32 6.09 10.31 -36.07
N ALA A 33 6.87 9.30 -35.69
CA ALA A 33 7.32 9.11 -34.30
C ALA A 33 8.11 10.31 -33.74
N PRO A 34 9.11 10.90 -34.43
CA PRO A 34 9.80 12.07 -33.90
C PRO A 34 8.86 13.28 -33.76
N GLN A 35 7.96 13.53 -34.73
CA GLN A 35 6.95 14.59 -34.64
C GLN A 35 5.92 14.33 -33.55
N MET A 36 5.43 13.10 -33.38
CA MET A 36 4.49 12.76 -32.32
C MET A 36 5.17 12.82 -30.94
N ILE A 37 6.45 12.46 -30.82
CA ILE A 37 7.23 12.63 -29.57
C ILE A 37 7.43 14.13 -29.27
N GLU A 38 7.66 14.96 -30.29
CA GLU A 38 7.86 16.40 -30.14
C GLU A 38 6.55 17.17 -29.89
N ASP A 39 5.45 16.78 -30.52
CA ASP A 39 4.10 17.30 -30.27
C ASP A 39 3.57 16.85 -28.90
N THR A 40 3.86 15.61 -28.50
CA THR A 40 3.52 15.12 -27.16
C THR A 40 4.38 15.82 -26.11
N LYS A 41 5.67 16.04 -26.37
CA LYS A 41 6.56 16.78 -25.46
C LYS A 41 6.15 18.25 -25.33
N SER A 42 5.80 18.93 -26.42
CA SER A 42 5.38 20.34 -26.42
C SER A 42 3.99 20.57 -25.84
N GLN A 43 3.09 19.58 -25.86
CA GLN A 43 1.82 19.64 -25.12
C GLN A 43 1.97 19.27 -23.63
N ILE A 44 2.89 18.36 -23.29
CA ILE A 44 3.14 17.92 -21.91
C ILE A 44 3.99 18.93 -21.15
N GLU A 45 5.00 19.57 -21.75
CA GLU A 45 5.87 20.55 -21.09
C GLU A 45 5.11 21.69 -20.37
N PRO A 46 4.16 22.41 -21.01
CA PRO A 46 3.46 23.51 -20.35
C PRO A 46 2.51 23.03 -19.25
N GLN A 47 1.79 21.91 -19.44
CA GLN A 47 0.93 21.35 -18.39
C GLN A 47 1.73 20.73 -17.23
N THR A 48 2.90 20.16 -17.50
CA THR A 48 3.78 19.60 -16.47
C THR A 48 4.46 20.74 -15.71
N GLN A 49 4.84 21.84 -16.35
CA GLN A 49 5.42 23.01 -15.70
C GLN A 49 4.44 23.75 -14.79
N GLU A 50 3.17 23.94 -15.19
CA GLU A 50 2.13 24.49 -14.31
C GLU A 50 1.83 23.56 -13.11
N LEU A 51 1.82 22.24 -13.33
CA LEU A 51 1.70 21.27 -12.24
C LEU A 51 2.94 21.25 -11.33
N ILE A 52 4.15 21.50 -11.84
CA ILE A 52 5.40 21.56 -11.06
C ILE A 52 5.43 22.81 -10.18
N GLU A 53 5.06 23.99 -10.71
CA GLU A 53 5.08 25.25 -9.95
C GLU A 53 3.97 25.32 -8.90
N ALA A 54 2.80 24.73 -9.15
CA ALA A 54 1.70 24.61 -8.18
C ALA A 54 1.92 23.49 -7.12
N SER A 55 2.97 22.68 -7.25
CA SER A 55 3.18 21.43 -6.49
C SER A 55 4.46 21.42 -5.66
N ASN A 56 5.03 22.59 -5.35
CA ASN A 56 6.23 22.63 -4.53
C ASN A 56 5.88 22.34 -3.06
N VAL A 57 6.42 21.25 -2.51
CA VAL A 57 6.18 20.82 -1.13
C VAL A 57 7.13 21.55 -0.19
N SER A 58 6.57 22.39 0.69
CA SER A 58 7.34 23.11 1.71
C SER A 58 7.54 22.34 3.02
N THR A 59 6.95 21.15 3.14
CA THR A 59 7.04 20.34 4.37
C THR A 59 8.46 19.86 4.62
N PRO A 60 9.00 20.00 5.84
CA PRO A 60 10.35 19.52 6.15
C PRO A 60 10.48 18.02 5.90
N GLN A 61 11.48 17.63 5.11
CA GLN A 61 11.77 16.23 4.78
C GLN A 61 11.87 15.34 6.04
N LYS A 62 12.49 15.87 7.09
CA LYS A 62 12.64 15.22 8.40
C LYS A 62 11.31 14.73 8.95
N VAL A 63 10.24 15.53 8.85
CA VAL A 63 8.94 15.16 9.42
C VAL A 63 8.33 13.99 8.66
N VAL A 64 8.44 13.97 7.34
CA VAL A 64 7.94 12.86 6.51
C VAL A 64 8.69 11.57 6.86
N ILE A 65 10.02 11.63 6.93
CA ILE A 65 10.87 10.50 7.32
C ILE A 65 10.48 10.00 8.72
N GLU A 66 10.30 10.89 9.70
CA GLU A 66 9.90 10.51 11.05
C GLU A 66 8.49 9.88 11.10
N VAL A 67 7.54 10.36 10.29
CA VAL A 67 6.19 9.77 10.22
C VAL A 67 6.28 8.32 9.74
N PHE A 68 6.93 8.08 8.61
CA PHE A 68 6.99 6.75 8.02
C PHE A 68 7.91 5.80 8.80
N ALA A 69 9.03 6.28 9.35
CA ALA A 69 9.94 5.48 10.16
C ALA A 69 9.26 4.96 11.43
N TRP A 70 8.60 5.85 12.19
CA TRP A 70 7.89 5.44 13.40
C TRP A 70 6.67 4.58 13.10
N SER A 71 5.96 4.86 12.01
CA SER A 71 4.84 4.00 11.59
C SER A 71 5.31 2.60 11.23
N SER A 72 6.49 2.45 10.62
CA SER A 72 7.11 1.15 10.36
C SER A 72 7.32 0.37 11.67
N VAL A 73 7.89 1.01 12.70
CA VAL A 73 8.06 0.41 14.03
C VAL A 73 6.71 0.01 14.63
N MET A 74 5.72 0.91 14.62
CA MET A 74 4.38 0.63 15.16
C MET A 74 3.71 -0.53 14.44
N VAL A 75 3.76 -0.56 13.10
CA VAL A 75 3.18 -1.65 12.30
C VAL A 75 3.89 -2.98 12.57
N LEU A 76 5.21 -2.98 12.74
CA LEU A 76 5.96 -4.19 13.11
C LEU A 76 5.46 -4.77 14.43
N PHE A 77 5.43 -3.95 15.48
CA PHE A 77 5.01 -4.38 16.81
C PHE A 77 3.51 -4.71 16.87
N ALA A 78 2.67 -4.02 16.11
CA ALA A 78 1.27 -4.40 15.95
C ALA A 78 1.11 -5.76 15.27
N ASN A 79 1.96 -6.11 14.30
CA ASN A 79 1.94 -7.45 13.69
C ASN A 79 2.45 -8.54 14.65
N ILE A 80 3.40 -8.22 15.55
CA ILE A 80 3.77 -9.13 16.65
C ILE A 80 2.57 -9.32 17.58
N GLY A 81 1.93 -8.22 18.00
CA GLY A 81 0.71 -8.24 18.81
C GLY A 81 -0.40 -9.06 18.18
N LEU A 82 -0.59 -8.94 16.87
CA LEU A 82 -1.53 -9.75 16.10
C LEU A 82 -1.27 -11.24 16.25
N GLY A 83 -0.01 -11.69 16.17
CA GLY A 83 0.35 -13.08 16.45
C GLY A 83 0.00 -13.53 17.88
N PHE A 84 0.27 -12.68 18.88
CA PHE A 84 -0.15 -12.98 20.27
C PHE A 84 -1.68 -13.07 20.40
N GLY A 85 -2.40 -12.15 19.77
CA GLY A 85 -3.87 -12.12 19.78
C GLY A 85 -4.50 -13.34 19.11
N SER A 86 -3.92 -13.82 18.02
CA SER A 86 -4.46 -14.96 17.29
C SER A 86 -4.16 -16.30 17.99
N TYR A 87 -2.97 -16.48 18.55
CA TYR A 87 -2.50 -17.79 19.01
C TYR A 87 -2.45 -17.97 20.53
N ILE A 88 -2.22 -16.91 21.30
CA ILE A 88 -1.90 -17.03 22.74
C ILE A 88 -3.02 -16.45 23.60
N LEU A 89 -3.44 -15.21 23.30
CA LEU A 89 -4.37 -14.47 24.13
C LEU A 89 -5.84 -14.69 23.74
N ALA A 90 -6.12 -15.43 22.68
CA ALA A 90 -7.48 -15.64 22.20
C ALA A 90 -8.45 -16.20 23.28
N PRO A 91 -8.09 -17.23 24.08
CA PRO A 91 -8.96 -17.74 25.14
C PRO A 91 -9.17 -16.76 26.30
N ILE A 92 -8.19 -15.87 26.54
CA ILE A 92 -8.29 -14.88 27.62
C ILE A 92 -9.20 -13.74 27.18
N ILE A 93 -9.00 -13.23 25.97
CA ILE A 93 -9.79 -12.12 25.44
C ILE A 93 -11.27 -12.52 25.30
N SER A 94 -11.55 -13.76 24.86
CA SER A 94 -12.92 -14.24 24.66
C SER A 94 -13.76 -14.29 25.95
N ILE A 95 -13.13 -14.38 27.13
CA ILE A 95 -13.82 -14.33 28.43
C ILE A 95 -14.42 -12.94 28.68
N PHE A 96 -13.72 -11.89 28.25
CA PHE A 96 -14.11 -10.51 28.54
C PHE A 96 -14.89 -9.87 27.38
N VAL A 97 -14.53 -10.20 26.14
CA VAL A 97 -15.02 -9.54 24.93
C VAL A 97 -15.19 -10.56 23.80
N GLY A 98 -16.40 -10.62 23.23
CA GLY A 98 -16.66 -11.42 22.02
C GLY A 98 -16.01 -10.81 20.77
N LYS A 99 -15.91 -11.59 19.67
CA LYS A 99 -15.26 -11.17 18.42
C LYS A 99 -15.77 -9.82 17.90
N PHE A 100 -17.08 -9.61 17.89
CA PHE A 100 -17.67 -8.33 17.45
C PHE A 100 -17.21 -7.13 18.30
N GLY A 101 -17.18 -7.29 19.64
CA GLY A 101 -16.69 -6.25 20.54
C GLY A 101 -15.20 -5.97 20.32
N ALA A 102 -14.39 -7.01 20.10
CA ALA A 102 -12.98 -6.85 19.78
C ALA A 102 -12.77 -6.16 18.42
N THR A 103 -13.62 -6.43 17.42
CA THR A 103 -13.59 -5.73 16.13
C THR A 103 -13.86 -4.23 16.31
N LEU A 104 -14.92 -3.87 17.04
CA LEU A 104 -15.22 -2.46 17.34
C LEU A 104 -14.08 -1.80 18.12
N ALA A 105 -13.51 -2.51 19.10
CA ALA A 105 -12.38 -2.01 19.86
C ALA A 105 -11.15 -1.77 18.97
N ALA A 106 -10.79 -2.75 18.14
CA ALA A 106 -9.61 -2.69 17.28
C ALA A 106 -9.73 -1.65 16.15
N PHE A 107 -10.91 -1.53 15.53
CA PHE A 107 -11.07 -0.73 14.31
C PHE A 107 -11.60 0.68 14.58
N VAL A 108 -12.23 0.89 15.75
CA VAL A 108 -12.86 2.17 16.09
C VAL A 108 -12.32 2.71 17.40
N ALA A 109 -12.46 1.98 18.51
CA ALA A 109 -12.15 2.53 19.83
C ALA A 109 -10.65 2.87 20.01
N VAL A 110 -9.74 1.97 19.65
CA VAL A 110 -8.29 2.17 19.79
C VAL A 110 -7.80 3.32 18.88
N PRO A 111 -8.14 3.37 17.57
CA PRO A 111 -7.75 4.50 16.72
C PRO A 111 -8.27 5.86 17.22
N LEU A 112 -9.52 5.91 17.70
CA LEU A 112 -10.12 7.14 18.24
C LEU A 112 -9.47 7.55 19.56
N TYR A 113 -9.22 6.59 20.46
CA TYR A 113 -8.52 6.84 21.71
C TYR A 113 -7.12 7.37 21.46
N ALA A 114 -6.36 6.74 20.56
CA ALA A 114 -5.03 7.22 20.16
C ALA A 114 -5.07 8.65 19.60
N HIS A 115 -6.08 8.98 18.79
CA HIS A 115 -6.26 10.34 18.28
C HIS A 115 -6.61 11.34 19.38
N TYR A 116 -7.49 10.97 20.30
CA TYR A 116 -7.83 11.77 21.47
C TYR A 116 -6.60 12.06 22.32
N GLU A 117 -5.78 11.04 22.60
CA GLU A 117 -4.58 11.14 23.40
C GLU A 117 -3.55 12.08 22.75
N ILE A 118 -3.29 11.96 21.45
CA ILE A 118 -2.39 12.88 20.73
C ILE A 118 -2.83 14.34 20.90
N LYS A 119 -4.13 14.62 20.90
CA LYS A 119 -4.67 15.97 20.98
C LYS A 119 -4.61 16.56 22.40
N HIS A 120 -4.67 15.72 23.43
CA HIS A 120 -4.72 16.16 24.82
C HIS A 120 -3.43 15.91 25.60
N SER A 121 -2.47 15.18 25.01
CA SER A 121 -1.20 14.89 25.64
C SER A 121 -0.34 16.15 25.75
N THR A 122 0.05 16.46 26.98
CA THR A 122 1.09 17.45 27.29
C THR A 122 2.46 16.79 27.48
N GLY A 123 2.58 15.52 27.12
CA GLY A 123 3.78 14.70 27.31
C GLY A 123 4.92 15.06 26.37
N SER A 124 6.09 14.47 26.65
CA SER A 124 7.24 14.58 25.73
C SER A 124 6.95 13.85 24.40
N ASP A 125 7.66 14.25 23.34
CA ASP A 125 7.58 13.60 22.02
C ASP A 125 7.82 12.08 22.09
N VAL A 126 8.79 11.68 22.91
CA VAL A 126 9.14 10.29 23.16
C VAL A 126 8.00 9.57 23.87
N SER A 127 7.43 10.17 24.91
CA SER A 127 6.31 9.60 25.66
C SER A 127 5.11 9.30 24.76
N ILE A 128 4.73 10.27 23.91
CA ILE A 128 3.61 10.11 22.97
C ILE A 128 3.88 8.97 21.98
N ARG A 129 5.11 8.86 21.46
CA ARG A 129 5.48 7.77 20.52
C ARG A 129 5.39 6.38 21.16
N PHE A 130 5.85 6.23 22.40
CA PHE A 130 5.76 4.96 23.11
C PHE A 130 4.34 4.59 23.53
N GLU A 131 3.51 5.58 23.84
CA GLU A 131 2.08 5.37 24.09
C GLU A 131 1.34 4.96 22.82
N LEU A 132 1.59 5.63 21.69
CA LEU A 132 1.04 5.19 20.40
C LEU A 132 1.53 3.79 20.00
N LEU A 133 2.77 3.44 20.35
CA LEU A 133 3.30 2.09 20.14
C LEU A 133 2.55 1.05 20.97
N SER A 134 2.26 1.33 22.25
CA SER A 134 1.50 0.42 23.10
C SER A 134 0.07 0.23 22.59
N LEU A 135 -0.57 1.31 22.14
CA LEU A 135 -1.89 1.26 21.52
C LEU A 135 -1.87 0.50 20.19
N ALA A 136 -0.82 0.63 19.37
CA ALA A 136 -0.66 -0.16 18.15
C ALA A 136 -0.51 -1.66 18.45
N ILE A 137 0.24 -2.02 19.50
CA ILE A 137 0.34 -3.42 19.95
C ILE A 137 -1.03 -3.94 20.39
N LEU A 138 -1.74 -3.17 21.21
CA LEU A 138 -3.10 -3.52 21.66
C LEU A 138 -4.05 -3.71 20.48
N GLN A 139 -4.03 -2.79 19.51
CA GLN A 139 -4.81 -2.89 18.28
C GLN A 139 -4.47 -4.17 17.51
N GLY A 140 -3.17 -4.49 17.42
CA GLY A 140 -2.66 -5.72 16.84
C GLY A 140 -3.25 -6.94 17.53
N VAL A 141 -3.12 -7.03 18.85
CA VAL A 141 -3.67 -8.14 19.68
C VAL A 141 -5.17 -8.32 19.45
N LEU A 142 -5.95 -7.24 19.52
CA LEU A 142 -7.40 -7.31 19.30
C LEU A 142 -7.72 -7.76 17.87
N THR A 143 -7.02 -7.23 16.87
CA THR A 143 -7.19 -7.63 15.47
C THR A 143 -6.83 -9.11 15.26
N GLY A 144 -5.75 -9.58 15.89
CA GLY A 144 -5.33 -10.99 15.85
C GLY A 144 -6.38 -11.92 16.44
N PHE A 145 -6.99 -11.55 17.56
CA PHE A 145 -8.10 -12.30 18.14
C PHE A 145 -9.32 -12.34 17.20
N VAL A 146 -9.67 -11.22 16.56
CA VAL A 146 -10.79 -11.15 15.62
C VAL A 146 -10.60 -12.11 14.44
N ILE A 147 -9.39 -12.17 13.89
CA ILE A 147 -9.09 -12.94 12.68
C ILE A 147 -8.54 -14.34 12.97
N ASN A 148 -8.54 -14.79 14.24
CA ASN A 148 -7.84 -16.02 14.64
C ASN A 148 -8.35 -17.31 13.95
N SER A 149 -9.59 -17.31 13.48
CA SER A 149 -10.22 -18.43 12.76
C SER A 149 -10.15 -18.28 11.23
N LEU A 150 -9.50 -17.23 10.73
CA LEU A 150 -9.45 -16.88 9.32
C LEU A 150 -8.03 -17.03 8.80
N TYR A 151 -7.92 -17.68 7.66
CA TYR A 151 -6.65 -17.93 6.99
C TYR A 151 -6.61 -17.23 5.64
N LEU A 152 -5.47 -16.59 5.35
CA LEU A 152 -5.12 -16.08 4.03
C LEU A 152 -3.86 -16.77 3.54
N SER A 153 -3.89 -17.27 2.30
CA SER A 153 -2.79 -18.04 1.71
C SER A 153 -1.48 -17.26 1.62
N ALA A 154 -1.54 -15.94 1.43
CA ALA A 154 -0.39 -15.07 1.39
C ALA A 154 -0.77 -13.64 1.76
N THR A 155 0.10 -12.96 2.51
CA THR A 155 -0.06 -11.54 2.83
C THR A 155 1.27 -10.80 2.73
N PRO A 156 1.32 -9.59 2.15
CA PRO A 156 2.52 -8.76 2.17
C PRO A 156 2.92 -8.39 3.59
N PHE A 157 4.22 -8.23 3.81
CA PHE A 157 4.74 -7.76 5.09
C PHE A 157 4.39 -6.28 5.26
N ALA A 158 3.39 -6.00 6.10
CA ALA A 158 2.85 -4.66 6.30
C ALA A 158 3.92 -3.60 6.68
N VAL A 159 4.98 -4.02 7.39
CA VAL A 159 6.11 -3.16 7.79
C VAL A 159 6.96 -2.67 6.59
N VAL A 160 7.00 -3.44 5.49
CA VAL A 160 7.88 -3.15 4.35
C VAL A 160 7.48 -1.86 3.67
N THR A 161 6.20 -1.61 3.46
CA THR A 161 5.73 -0.40 2.77
C THR A 161 6.22 0.89 3.45
N PRO A 162 5.92 1.18 4.73
CA PRO A 162 6.40 2.40 5.37
C PRO A 162 7.93 2.44 5.50
N ALA A 163 8.61 1.30 5.66
CA ALA A 163 10.06 1.24 5.69
C ALA A 163 10.69 1.67 4.35
N ILE A 164 10.20 1.11 3.24
CA ILE A 164 10.69 1.43 1.90
C ILE A 164 10.33 2.88 1.54
N VAL A 165 9.13 3.34 1.87
CA VAL A 165 8.76 4.76 1.69
C VAL A 165 9.75 5.68 2.42
N THR A 166 10.11 5.37 3.67
CA THR A 166 11.09 6.15 4.44
C THR A 166 12.43 6.26 3.70
N VAL A 167 13.00 5.12 3.30
CA VAL A 167 14.34 5.07 2.67
C VAL A 167 14.33 5.70 1.28
N SER A 168 13.34 5.36 0.46
CA SER A 168 13.22 5.88 -0.90
C SER A 168 12.92 7.37 -0.91
N PHE A 169 12.04 7.86 -0.03
CA PHE A 169 11.79 9.30 0.13
C PHE A 169 13.08 10.03 0.49
N ALA A 170 13.83 9.56 1.49
CA ALA A 170 15.11 10.17 1.88
C ALA A 170 16.12 10.19 0.72
N ALA A 171 16.17 9.13 -0.09
CA ALA A 171 17.08 9.02 -1.22
C ALA A 171 16.76 10.01 -2.36
N ILE A 172 15.47 10.27 -2.61
CA ILE A 172 15.03 11.13 -3.73
C ILE A 172 14.70 12.57 -3.31
N ALA A 173 14.64 12.88 -2.01
CA ALA A 173 14.10 14.15 -1.56
C ALA A 173 14.91 15.38 -2.02
N ASN A 174 16.24 15.25 -2.06
CA ASN A 174 17.12 16.32 -2.52
C ASN A 174 17.06 16.52 -4.03
N SER A 175 17.01 15.44 -4.82
CA SER A 175 16.93 15.52 -6.28
C SER A 175 15.54 15.92 -6.78
N ALA A 176 14.50 15.58 -6.02
CA ALA A 176 13.13 15.99 -6.33
C ALA A 176 12.90 17.50 -6.14
N ASN A 177 13.74 18.19 -5.36
CA ASN A 177 13.67 19.63 -5.12
C ASN A 177 12.25 20.15 -4.82
N GLY A 178 11.52 19.42 -3.96
CA GLY A 178 10.14 19.76 -3.56
C GLY A 178 9.04 19.35 -4.56
N ASN A 179 9.38 18.75 -5.70
CA ASN A 179 8.39 18.20 -6.64
C ASN A 179 7.61 17.04 -6.01
N ARG A 180 6.34 17.30 -5.66
CA ARG A 180 5.44 16.32 -5.03
C ARG A 180 5.26 15.04 -5.84
N VAL A 181 5.17 15.14 -7.16
CA VAL A 181 4.94 13.98 -8.04
C VAL A 181 6.14 13.06 -7.99
N THR A 182 7.35 13.61 -8.07
CA THR A 182 8.60 12.85 -7.93
C THR A 182 8.72 12.23 -6.53
N LEU A 183 8.43 13.00 -5.48
CA LEU A 183 8.49 12.52 -4.10
C LEU A 183 7.49 11.38 -3.84
N LEU A 184 6.23 11.56 -4.21
CA LEU A 184 5.16 10.59 -3.98
C LEU A 184 5.30 9.40 -4.92
N GLY A 185 5.42 9.64 -6.22
CA GLY A 185 5.54 8.60 -7.23
C GLY A 185 6.80 7.75 -7.03
N GLY A 186 7.93 8.38 -6.74
CA GLY A 186 9.18 7.68 -6.49
C GLY A 186 9.15 6.82 -5.22
N SER A 187 8.65 7.36 -4.11
CA SER A 187 8.66 6.63 -2.83
C SER A 187 7.58 5.55 -2.73
N ILE A 188 6.35 5.85 -3.14
CA ILE A 188 5.23 4.89 -3.15
C ILE A 188 5.46 3.84 -4.23
N GLY A 189 5.93 4.25 -5.42
CA GLY A 189 6.27 3.34 -6.51
C GLY A 189 7.37 2.35 -6.11
N ALA A 190 8.43 2.83 -5.43
CA ALA A 190 9.45 1.95 -4.87
C ALA A 190 8.88 0.93 -3.87
N ALA A 191 7.97 1.36 -2.99
CA ALA A 191 7.35 0.46 -2.02
C ALA A 191 6.48 -0.63 -2.68
N VAL A 192 5.71 -0.28 -3.72
CA VAL A 192 4.95 -1.25 -4.52
C VAL A 192 5.89 -2.20 -5.25
N GLY A 193 6.93 -1.67 -5.91
CA GLY A 193 7.91 -2.46 -6.64
C GLY A 193 8.65 -3.47 -5.76
N VAL A 194 9.10 -3.05 -4.57
CA VAL A 194 9.77 -3.95 -3.62
C VAL A 194 8.81 -5.03 -3.12
N ASN A 195 7.58 -4.69 -2.72
CA ASN A 195 6.60 -5.69 -2.31
C ASN A 195 6.27 -6.67 -3.45
N PHE A 196 6.14 -6.19 -4.68
CA PHE A 196 5.93 -7.03 -5.86
C PHE A 196 7.08 -8.02 -6.08
N LEU A 197 8.32 -7.54 -6.03
CA LEU A 197 9.52 -8.38 -6.14
C LEU A 197 9.60 -9.42 -5.01
N LEU A 198 9.30 -9.02 -3.77
CA LEU A 198 9.23 -9.96 -2.64
C LEU A 198 8.16 -11.01 -2.87
N GLY A 199 6.97 -10.63 -3.35
CA GLY A 199 5.90 -11.54 -3.72
C GLY A 199 6.32 -12.56 -4.79
N LEU A 200 7.06 -12.12 -5.82
CA LEU A 200 7.61 -13.00 -6.84
C LEU A 200 8.66 -13.97 -6.29
N ILE A 201 9.63 -13.46 -5.53
CA ILE A 201 10.73 -14.27 -4.97
C ILE A 201 10.19 -15.33 -3.99
N THR A 202 9.19 -14.96 -3.19
CA THR A 202 8.58 -15.87 -2.20
C THR A 202 7.47 -16.75 -2.77
N GLY A 203 7.16 -16.65 -4.07
CA GLY A 203 6.05 -17.39 -4.70
C GLY A 203 4.67 -17.06 -4.11
N SER A 204 4.54 -15.92 -3.44
CA SER A 204 3.36 -15.52 -2.65
C SER A 204 2.44 -14.54 -3.38
N LEU A 205 2.72 -14.26 -4.66
CA LEU A 205 2.02 -13.25 -5.46
C LEU A 205 0.62 -13.73 -5.88
N THR A 206 -0.32 -13.71 -4.94
CA THR A 206 -1.75 -13.95 -5.20
C THR A 206 -2.47 -12.64 -5.52
N PHE A 207 -3.70 -12.74 -6.05
CA PHE A 207 -4.57 -11.57 -6.23
C PHE A 207 -4.77 -10.80 -4.91
N VAL A 208 -5.04 -11.51 -3.81
CA VAL A 208 -5.26 -10.90 -2.48
C VAL A 208 -3.98 -10.24 -1.96
N TYR A 209 -2.81 -10.87 -2.17
CA TYR A 209 -1.52 -10.29 -1.83
C TYR A 209 -1.33 -8.95 -2.54
N PHE A 210 -1.48 -8.93 -3.87
CA PHE A 210 -1.28 -7.75 -4.69
C PHE A 210 -2.27 -6.64 -4.33
N LEU A 211 -3.55 -6.98 -4.14
CA LEU A 211 -4.59 -6.03 -3.74
C LEU A 211 -4.29 -5.41 -2.35
N LEU A 212 -3.79 -6.21 -1.40
CA LEU A 212 -3.40 -5.71 -0.08
C LEU A 212 -2.15 -4.82 -0.16
N THR A 213 -1.17 -5.16 -1.02
CA THR A 213 -0.02 -4.30 -1.31
C THR A 213 -0.46 -2.94 -1.86
N LEU A 214 -1.37 -2.91 -2.83
CA LEU A 214 -1.90 -1.67 -3.38
C LEU A 214 -2.70 -0.88 -2.33
N THR A 215 -3.42 -1.56 -1.45
CA THR A 215 -4.15 -0.91 -0.34
C THR A 215 -3.17 -0.24 0.63
N TYR A 216 -2.10 -0.92 1.03
CA TYR A 216 -1.05 -0.33 1.85
C TYR A 216 -0.35 0.84 1.17
N ALA A 217 -0.06 0.72 -0.12
CA ALA A 217 0.52 1.80 -0.90
C ALA A 217 -0.43 3.00 -1.00
N GLY A 218 -1.73 2.77 -1.19
CA GLY A 218 -2.77 3.80 -1.20
C GLY A 218 -2.87 4.54 0.13
N ILE A 219 -2.90 3.81 1.25
CA ILE A 219 -2.90 4.41 2.59
C ILE A 219 -1.64 5.24 2.82
N ALA A 220 -0.47 4.73 2.45
CA ALA A 220 0.80 5.45 2.53
C ALA A 220 0.77 6.72 1.67
N ALA A 221 0.28 6.64 0.43
CA ALA A 221 0.15 7.79 -0.46
C ALA A 221 -0.79 8.85 0.10
N VAL A 222 -1.97 8.47 0.59
CA VAL A 222 -2.93 9.40 1.22
C VAL A 222 -2.29 10.05 2.45
N THR A 223 -1.63 9.28 3.30
CA THR A 223 -0.95 9.82 4.50
C THR A 223 0.14 10.83 4.11
N MET A 224 0.98 10.50 3.13
CA MET A 224 2.02 11.41 2.64
C MET A 224 1.42 12.70 2.09
N GLN A 225 0.33 12.61 1.33
CA GLN A 225 -0.38 13.79 0.83
C GLN A 225 -0.96 14.64 1.96
N LEU A 226 -1.49 14.02 3.01
CA LEU A 226 -2.00 14.74 4.18
C LEU A 226 -0.88 15.43 4.95
N VAL A 227 0.28 14.79 5.08
CA VAL A 227 1.49 15.38 5.67
C VAL A 227 1.92 16.61 4.87
N PHE A 228 2.04 16.48 3.54
CA PHE A 228 2.42 17.61 2.68
C PHE A 228 1.44 18.79 2.76
N LYS A 229 0.14 18.50 2.92
CA LYS A 229 -0.90 19.52 2.93
C LYS A 229 -1.00 20.27 4.26
N HIS A 230 -0.83 19.56 5.39
CA HIS A 230 -1.21 20.09 6.70
C HIS A 230 -0.03 20.30 7.66
N ILE A 231 1.16 19.76 7.36
CA ILE A 231 2.36 20.03 8.14
C ILE A 231 3.16 21.13 7.46
N GLN A 232 3.24 22.26 8.15
CA GLN A 232 4.11 23.39 7.82
C GLN A 232 5.00 23.69 9.02
N GLY A 233 6.28 24.01 8.77
CA GLY A 233 7.25 24.28 9.84
C GLY A 233 7.52 23.07 10.75
N ASP A 234 7.74 23.33 12.04
CA ASP A 234 8.12 22.31 13.05
C ASP A 234 6.93 21.51 13.64
N ALA A 235 5.78 21.50 12.95
CA ALA A 235 4.62 20.76 13.42
C ALA A 235 4.88 19.24 13.46
N LYS A 236 4.49 18.60 14.58
CA LYS A 236 4.75 17.17 14.82
C LYS A 236 3.83 16.27 14.01
N GLY A 237 4.38 15.15 13.55
CA GLY A 237 3.69 14.18 12.69
C GLY A 237 2.88 13.08 13.40
N HIS A 238 2.68 13.14 14.73
CA HIS A 238 2.09 12.02 15.50
C HIS A 238 0.71 11.58 15.01
N VAL A 239 -0.15 12.53 14.62
CA VAL A 239 -1.48 12.21 14.07
C VAL A 239 -1.34 11.32 12.83
N TYR A 240 -0.39 11.63 11.95
CA TYR A 240 -0.16 10.87 10.72
C TYR A 240 0.54 9.54 10.98
N GLN A 241 1.39 9.45 12.02
CA GLN A 241 1.95 8.18 12.49
C GLN A 241 0.83 7.22 12.92
N ASN A 242 -0.11 7.73 13.73
CA ASN A 242 -1.26 6.97 14.19
C ASN A 242 -2.20 6.57 13.04
N VAL A 243 -2.54 7.51 12.16
CA VAL A 243 -3.40 7.25 10.98
C VAL A 243 -2.80 6.16 10.11
N LEU A 244 -1.50 6.25 9.79
CA LEU A 244 -0.83 5.28 8.94
C LEU A 244 -0.81 3.88 9.59
N SER A 245 -0.37 3.79 10.84
CA SER A 245 -0.29 2.54 11.58
C SER A 245 -1.67 1.88 11.74
N CYS A 246 -2.65 2.61 12.26
CA CYS A 246 -3.99 2.08 12.50
C CYS A 246 -4.65 1.61 11.19
N SER A 247 -4.52 2.39 10.12
CA SER A 247 -5.12 2.05 8.83
C SER A 247 -4.52 0.78 8.22
N PHE A 248 -3.21 0.54 8.40
CA PHE A 248 -2.57 -0.69 7.96
C PHE A 248 -3.11 -1.92 8.70
N ILE A 249 -3.32 -1.82 10.01
CA ILE A 249 -3.85 -2.92 10.81
C ILE A 249 -5.33 -3.17 10.49
N ILE A 250 -6.13 -2.12 10.34
CA ILE A 250 -7.53 -2.21 9.91
C ILE A 250 -7.61 -2.84 8.52
N ALA A 251 -6.81 -2.37 7.55
CA ALA A 251 -6.79 -2.94 6.21
C ALA A 251 -6.42 -4.43 6.24
N LYS A 252 -5.41 -4.82 7.04
CA LYS A 252 -5.08 -6.24 7.21
C LYS A 252 -6.28 -7.02 7.74
N GLY A 253 -6.87 -6.58 8.85
CA GLY A 253 -8.01 -7.24 9.47
C GLY A 253 -9.21 -7.36 8.53
N MET A 254 -9.53 -6.29 7.80
CA MET A 254 -10.59 -6.27 6.78
C MET A 254 -10.32 -7.28 5.66
N PHE A 255 -9.09 -7.41 5.18
CA PHE A 255 -8.75 -8.39 4.14
C PHE A 255 -8.92 -9.83 4.63
N TYR A 256 -8.57 -10.13 5.88
CA TYR A 256 -8.87 -11.45 6.46
C TYR A 256 -10.38 -11.68 6.56
N ILE A 257 -11.16 -10.69 6.97
CA ILE A 257 -12.63 -10.81 7.07
C ILE A 257 -13.27 -11.00 5.70
N LEU A 258 -12.80 -10.29 4.67
CA LEU A 258 -13.41 -10.30 3.34
C LEU A 258 -12.96 -11.48 2.47
N PHE A 259 -11.70 -11.89 2.59
CA PHE A 259 -11.08 -12.88 1.69
C PHE A 259 -10.56 -14.12 2.41
N GLY A 260 -10.59 -14.14 3.74
CA GLY A 260 -10.11 -15.27 4.54
C GLY A 260 -11.08 -16.44 4.50
N SER A 261 -10.52 -17.65 4.52
CA SER A 261 -11.26 -18.89 4.66
C SER A 261 -11.10 -19.47 6.06
N TYR A 262 -12.09 -20.21 6.55
CA TYR A 262 -11.96 -20.93 7.82
C TYR A 262 -10.97 -22.09 7.72
N ASN A 263 -10.22 -22.32 8.80
CA ASN A 263 -9.41 -23.53 8.92
C ASN A 263 -10.33 -24.77 8.99
N GLN A 264 -10.00 -25.83 8.26
CA GLN A 264 -10.82 -27.05 8.19
C GLN A 264 -11.03 -27.74 9.56
N GLU A 265 -10.14 -27.49 10.52
CA GLU A 265 -10.23 -28.03 11.89
C GLU A 265 -11.33 -27.35 12.73
N ASP A 266 -11.54 -26.04 12.55
CA ASP A 266 -12.59 -25.28 13.26
C ASP A 266 -14.00 -25.66 12.77
N VAL A 267 -14.13 -25.98 11.47
CA VAL A 267 -15.39 -26.45 10.85
C VAL A 267 -15.82 -27.81 11.38
N GLN A 268 -14.88 -28.65 11.84
CA GLN A 268 -15.20 -29.96 12.41
C GLN A 268 -15.60 -29.89 13.89
N GLN A 269 -15.18 -28.87 14.63
CA GLN A 269 -15.60 -28.67 16.03
C GLN A 269 -17.03 -28.11 16.12
N ASP A 270 -17.39 -27.15 15.27
CA ASP A 270 -18.73 -26.55 15.28
C ASP A 270 -19.84 -27.55 14.87
N ASN A 271 -19.52 -28.47 13.95
CA ASN A 271 -20.41 -29.57 13.56
C ASN A 271 -20.54 -30.70 14.58
N ARG A 272 -19.72 -30.74 15.64
CA ARG A 272 -19.83 -31.72 16.74
C ARG A 272 -20.52 -31.17 17.99
N SER A 273 -20.80 -29.86 18.03
CA SER A 273 -21.52 -29.18 19.11
C SER A 273 -23.00 -28.91 18.82
N ASN A 274 -23.49 -29.34 17.65
CA ASN A 274 -24.92 -29.45 17.32
C ASN A 274 -25.35 -30.92 17.35
#